data_AF-A0A4S2N472-F1
#
_entry.id   AF-A0A4S2N472-F1
#
_cell.length_a   1.000
_cell.length_b   1.000
_cell.length_c   1.000
_cell.angle_alpha   90.00
_cell.angle_beta   90.00
_cell.angle_gamma   90.00
#
_symmetry.space_group_name_H-M   'P 1'
#
loop_
_entity.id
_entity.type
_entity.pdbx_description
1 polymer ?
#
loop_
_entity_poly.entity_id
_entity_poly.type
_entity_poly.pdbx_seq_one_letter_code
_entity_poly.pdbx_strand_id
1 'polypeptide(L)'
;MAAPLTTEERSELARVQAPKEFKHRYYFEAVMSCGGCSGAIDRVLKKLGEKEKTETNDFYHEVSLEHQSAHVFADETELEKVFEVIEKTKKKLTKAKEVDAQGNVVREIKLEDGKRV
;
A
#
# COMPACT_ATOMS: atom_id res chain seq x y z
N MET A 1 -43.76 -0.31 -2.40
CA MET A 1 -43.06 -1.45 -1.78
C MET A 1 -41.82 -1.70 -2.62
N ALA A 2 -40.66 -1.24 -2.16
CA ALA A 2 -39.41 -1.39 -2.89
C ALA A 2 -39.01 -2.88 -2.90
N ALA A 3 -38.79 -3.44 -4.08
CA ALA A 3 -38.40 -4.83 -4.24
C ALA A 3 -37.06 -5.10 -3.52
N PRO A 4 -36.91 -6.26 -2.85
CA PRO A 4 -35.61 -6.66 -2.33
C PRO A 4 -34.67 -6.97 -3.49
N LEU A 5 -33.53 -6.28 -3.53
CA LEU A 5 -32.44 -6.47 -4.51
C LEU A 5 -31.99 -7.95 -4.52
N THR A 6 -31.75 -8.47 -5.72
CA THR A 6 -31.44 -9.88 -5.97
C THR A 6 -29.99 -10.23 -5.58
N THR A 7 -29.78 -11.47 -5.17
CA THR A 7 -28.50 -12.01 -4.69
C THR A 7 -27.34 -11.90 -5.69
N GLU A 8 -27.61 -11.66 -6.98
CA GLU A 8 -26.59 -11.54 -8.02
C GLU A 8 -25.80 -10.21 -7.96
N GLU A 9 -26.40 -9.11 -7.50
CA GLU A 9 -25.69 -7.82 -7.35
C GLU A 9 -24.65 -7.84 -6.22
N ARG A 10 -24.75 -8.80 -5.29
CA ARG A 10 -23.70 -9.02 -4.27
C ARG A 10 -22.46 -9.73 -4.81
N SER A 11 -22.55 -10.41 -5.95
CA SER A 11 -21.45 -11.21 -6.50
C SER A 11 -20.55 -10.42 -7.47
N GLU A 12 -21.02 -9.32 -8.07
CA GLU A 12 -20.20 -8.51 -8.99
C GLU A 12 -19.24 -7.54 -8.29
N LEU A 13 -19.54 -7.10 -7.07
CA LEU A 13 -18.62 -6.25 -6.29
C LEU A 13 -17.37 -6.99 -5.79
N ALA A 14 -17.34 -8.33 -5.86
CA ALA A 14 -16.16 -9.13 -5.51
C ALA A 14 -15.17 -9.33 -6.68
N ARG A 15 -15.49 -8.86 -7.90
CA ARG A 15 -14.59 -8.93 -9.07
C ARG A 15 -13.82 -7.65 -9.35
N VAL A 16 -14.07 -6.57 -8.62
CA VAL A 16 -13.34 -5.32 -8.81
C VAL A 16 -11.99 -5.43 -8.10
N GLN A 17 -10.94 -5.54 -8.91
CA GLN A 17 -9.54 -5.75 -8.55
C GLN A 17 -9.18 -7.13 -7.99
N ALA A 18 -9.12 -8.12 -8.90
CA ALA A 18 -7.95 -8.99 -8.87
C ALA A 18 -6.70 -8.07 -8.92
N PRO A 19 -5.78 -8.12 -7.95
CA PRO A 19 -4.57 -7.33 -8.05
C PRO A 19 -3.87 -7.79 -9.32
N LYS A 20 -3.54 -6.83 -10.19
CA LYS A 20 -2.45 -6.97 -11.16
C LYS A 20 -1.35 -7.81 -10.50
N GLU A 21 -0.80 -8.81 -11.20
CA GLU A 21 0.27 -9.66 -10.67
C GLU A 21 1.53 -8.82 -10.47
N PHE A 22 1.58 -8.07 -9.37
CA PHE A 22 2.78 -7.39 -8.92
C PHE A 22 3.68 -8.42 -8.25
N LYS A 23 4.95 -8.48 -8.66
CA LYS A 23 5.94 -9.37 -8.06
C LYS A 23 6.15 -9.10 -6.57
N HIS A 24 6.07 -7.83 -6.17
CA HIS A 24 6.30 -7.41 -4.80
C HIS A 24 5.08 -6.68 -4.22
N ARG A 25 4.73 -7.04 -2.99
CA ARG A 25 3.65 -6.42 -2.21
C ARG A 25 4.20 -5.95 -0.87
N TYR A 26 4.18 -4.65 -0.66
CA TYR A 26 4.67 -4.02 0.54
C TYR A 26 3.51 -3.58 1.42
N TYR A 27 3.56 -3.99 2.67
CA TYR A 27 2.60 -3.62 3.71
C TYR A 27 3.29 -2.75 4.74
N PHE A 28 2.79 -1.52 4.87
CA PHE A 28 3.25 -0.56 5.86
C PHE A 28 2.12 -0.24 6.82
N GLU A 29 2.40 -0.28 8.11
CA GLU A 29 1.53 0.29 9.14
C GLU A 29 2.15 1.60 9.62
N ALA A 30 1.37 2.67 9.59
CA ALA A 30 1.80 4.02 9.92
C ALA A 30 0.78 4.70 10.82
N VAL A 31 1.25 5.35 11.90
CA VAL A 31 0.36 6.12 12.76
C VAL A 31 -0.14 7.38 12.04
N MET A 32 -1.40 7.36 11.62
CA MET A 32 -2.06 8.46 10.93
C MET A 32 -3.20 9.02 11.79
N SER A 33 -3.02 10.25 12.28
CA SER A 33 -3.97 10.86 13.21
C SER A 33 -5.08 11.66 12.54
N CYS A 34 -4.95 11.96 11.24
CA CYS A 34 -5.93 12.72 10.46
C CYS A 34 -5.70 12.51 8.95
N GLY A 35 -6.67 12.89 8.11
CA GLY A 35 -6.57 12.77 6.65
C GLY A 35 -5.39 13.53 6.03
N GLY A 36 -4.86 14.56 6.71
CA GLY A 36 -3.61 15.22 6.31
C GLY A 36 -2.38 14.32 6.43
N CYS A 37 -2.39 13.34 7.34
CA CYS A 37 -1.30 12.38 7.51
C CYS A 37 -1.28 11.33 6.40
N SER A 38 -2.45 10.77 6.05
CA SER A 38 -2.57 9.85 4.93
C SER A 38 -2.26 10.53 3.60
N GLY A 39 -2.74 11.76 3.42
CA GLY A 39 -2.41 12.56 2.23
C GLY A 39 -0.91 12.85 2.07
N ALA A 40 -0.14 12.92 3.17
CA ALA A 40 1.31 13.06 3.08
C ALA A 40 1.98 11.79 2.54
N ILE A 41 1.54 10.62 2.99
CA ILE A 41 2.03 9.30 2.54
C ILE A 41 1.65 9.07 1.07
N ASP A 42 0.38 9.31 0.73
CA ASP A 42 -0.12 9.21 -0.64
C ASP A 42 0.70 10.07 -1.63
N ARG A 43 0.96 11.33 -1.28
CA ARG A 43 1.76 12.25 -2.13
C ARG A 43 3.18 11.75 -2.38
N VAL A 44 3.85 11.16 -1.39
CA VAL A 44 5.22 10.68 -1.57
C VAL A 44 5.25 9.37 -2.34
N LEU A 45 4.28 8.47 -2.12
CA LEU A 45 4.14 7.23 -2.86
C LEU A 45 3.78 7.48 -4.32
N LYS A 46 2.89 8.45 -4.59
CA LYS A 46 2.57 8.87 -5.95
C LYS A 46 3.80 9.42 -6.68
N LYS A 47 4.62 10.24 -6.02
CA LYS A 47 5.89 10.74 -6.60
C LYS A 47 6.90 9.63 -6.85
N LEU A 48 6.96 8.61 -5.98
CA LEU A 48 7.79 7.44 -6.21
C LEU A 48 7.29 6.67 -7.43
N GLY A 49 5.98 6.42 -7.50
CA GLY A 49 5.34 5.82 -8.66
C GLY A 49 5.59 6.61 -9.94
N GLU A 50 5.50 7.95 -9.92
CA GLU A 50 5.82 8.79 -11.09
C GLU A 50 7.28 8.68 -11.55
N LYS A 51 8.23 8.42 -10.64
CA LYS A 51 9.65 8.22 -10.97
C LYS A 51 9.93 6.81 -11.48
N GLU A 52 9.26 5.82 -10.92
CA GLU A 52 9.40 4.40 -11.27
C GLU A 52 8.45 4.02 -12.43
N LYS A 53 7.56 4.92 -12.85
CA LYS A 53 6.71 4.77 -14.02
C LYS A 53 7.55 4.71 -15.29
N THR A 54 7.84 3.49 -15.71
CA THR A 54 8.15 3.16 -17.09
C THR A 54 6.84 3.16 -17.89
N GLU A 55 6.87 3.11 -19.22
CA GLU A 55 5.68 3.21 -20.12
C GLU A 55 4.55 2.18 -19.82
N THR A 56 4.83 1.20 -18.95
CA THR A 56 3.91 0.19 -18.44
C THR A 56 3.62 0.49 -16.95
N ASN A 57 2.35 0.72 -16.60
CA ASN A 57 1.95 1.23 -15.29
C ASN A 57 2.04 0.14 -14.20
N ASP A 58 3.26 -0.16 -13.72
CA ASP A 58 3.61 -1.30 -12.87
C ASP A 58 3.82 -0.94 -11.39
N PHE A 59 3.30 0.23 -11.00
CA PHE A 59 3.31 0.70 -9.63
C PHE A 59 1.90 1.10 -9.19
N TYR A 60 1.40 0.48 -8.14
CA TYR A 60 0.12 0.78 -7.52
C TYR A 60 0.29 0.98 -6.02
N HIS A 61 -0.48 1.88 -5.43
CA HIS A 61 -0.48 2.11 -4.00
C HIS A 61 -1.88 2.41 -3.51
N GLU A 62 -2.15 1.98 -2.29
CA GLU A 62 -3.42 2.15 -1.61
C GLU A 62 -3.12 2.60 -0.18
N VAL A 63 -3.74 3.68 0.27
CA VAL A 63 -3.54 4.21 1.62
C VAL A 63 -4.88 4.24 2.34
N SER A 64 -4.98 3.54 3.46
CA SER A 64 -6.18 3.49 4.30
C SER A 64 -5.94 4.23 5.61
N LEU A 65 -6.69 5.32 5.82
CA LEU A 65 -6.68 6.05 7.09
C LEU A 65 -7.33 5.25 8.21
N GLU A 66 -8.40 4.49 7.90
CA GLU A 66 -9.15 3.69 8.86
C GLU A 66 -8.30 2.56 9.46
N HIS A 67 -7.57 1.86 8.59
CA HIS A 67 -6.67 0.78 9.01
C HIS A 67 -5.26 1.26 9.37
N GLN A 68 -5.00 2.56 9.23
CA GLN A 68 -3.67 3.13 9.47
C GLN A 68 -2.57 2.39 8.69
N SER A 69 -2.89 1.99 7.45
CA SER A 69 -2.01 1.17 6.62
C SER A 69 -1.81 1.77 5.24
N ALA A 70 -0.66 1.47 4.64
CA ALA A 70 -0.35 1.77 3.25
C ALA A 70 0.14 0.48 2.59
N HIS A 71 -0.54 0.10 1.52
CA HIS A 71 -0.18 -1.04 0.69
C HIS A 71 0.44 -0.51 -0.60
N VAL A 72 1.59 -1.05 -0.98
CA VAL A 72 2.28 -0.67 -2.20
C VAL A 72 2.55 -1.94 -2.98
N PHE A 73 2.27 -1.91 -4.27
CA PHE A 73 2.44 -3.02 -5.17
C PHE A 73 3.32 -2.56 -6.31
N ALA A 74 4.44 -3.25 -6.50
CA ALA A 74 5.42 -2.88 -7.50
C ALA A 74 6.07 -4.13 -8.11
N ASP A 75 6.50 -4.02 -9.36
CA ASP A 75 7.21 -5.11 -10.04
C ASP A 75 8.74 -5.02 -9.93
N GLU A 76 9.31 -3.82 -10.06
CA GLU A 76 10.76 -3.61 -10.02
C GLU A 76 11.24 -2.72 -8.85
N THR A 77 10.31 -2.01 -8.18
CA THR A 77 10.67 -1.14 -7.06
C THR A 77 10.89 -1.97 -5.81
N GLU A 78 12.03 -1.80 -5.14
CA GLU A 78 12.40 -2.50 -3.90
C GLU A 78 11.76 -1.90 -2.64
N LEU A 79 11.59 -2.73 -1.59
CA LEU A 79 11.03 -2.32 -0.29
C LEU A 79 11.76 -1.10 0.31
N GLU A 80 13.09 -1.07 0.23
CA GLU A 80 13.91 -0.02 0.83
C GLU A 80 13.63 1.35 0.23
N LYS A 81 13.51 1.43 -1.10
CA LYS A 81 13.14 2.68 -1.79
C LYS A 81 11.79 3.19 -1.31
N VAL A 82 10.79 2.30 -1.21
CA VAL A 82 9.45 2.66 -0.73
C VAL A 82 9.51 3.13 0.72
N PHE A 83 10.23 2.40 1.56
CA PHE A 83 10.42 2.74 2.97
C PHE A 83 11.07 4.12 3.15
N GLU A 84 12.18 4.41 2.46
CA GLU A 84 12.85 5.71 2.55
C GLU A 84 11.94 6.88 2.15
N VAL A 85 11.07 6.65 1.16
CA VAL A 85 10.10 7.64 0.71
C VAL A 85 9.03 7.89 1.77
N ILE A 86 8.53 6.84 2.43
CA ILE A 86 7.57 6.99 3.52
C ILE A 86 8.26 7.58 4.76
N GLU A 87 9.50 7.23 5.07
CA GLU A 87 10.27 7.79 6.19
C GLU A 87 10.44 9.31 6.07
N LYS A 88 10.57 9.84 4.84
CA LYS A 88 10.61 11.29 4.58
C LYS A 88 9.34 12.03 5.03
N THR A 89 8.22 11.35 5.18
CA THR A 89 6.98 11.94 5.72
C THR A 89 7.06 12.20 7.23
N LYS A 90 8.15 11.74 7.88
CA LYS A 90 8.37 11.82 9.33
C LYS A 90 7.23 11.18 10.13
N LYS A 91 6.55 10.20 9.54
CA LYS A 91 5.48 9.44 10.18
C LYS A 91 6.08 8.28 10.97
N LYS A 92 5.51 8.00 12.13
CA LYS A 92 5.86 6.81 12.90
C LYS A 92 5.33 5.58 12.16
N LEU A 93 6.23 4.88 11.48
CA LEU A 93 5.95 3.55 10.94
C LEU A 93 6.08 2.53 12.08
N THR A 94 5.06 1.70 12.25
CA THR A 94 5.04 0.63 13.25
C THR A 94 5.45 -0.70 12.65
N LYS A 95 5.10 -0.95 11.38
CA LYS A 95 5.47 -2.16 10.66
C LYS A 95 5.77 -1.85 9.20
N ALA A 96 6.72 -2.57 8.64
CA ALA A 96 7.02 -2.56 7.22
C ALA A 96 7.45 -3.96 6.81
N LYS A 97 6.69 -4.60 5.92
CA LYS A 97 6.98 -5.96 5.44
C LYS A 97 6.76 -6.06 3.95
N GLU A 98 7.56 -6.90 3.31
CA GLU A 98 7.46 -7.31 1.93
C GLU A 98 6.92 -8.73 1.86
N VAL A 99 5.96 -8.90 0.97
CA VAL A 99 5.28 -10.14 0.68
C VAL A 99 5.43 -10.40 -0.81
N ASP A 100 5.78 -11.63 -1.19
CA ASP A 100 5.82 -12.03 -2.59
C ASP A 100 4.41 -12.19 -3.18
N ALA A 101 4.33 -12.44 -4.48
CA ALA A 101 3.08 -12.77 -5.16
C ALA A 101 2.38 -14.02 -4.58
N GLN A 102 3.10 -14.88 -3.84
CA GLN A 102 2.61 -16.13 -3.26
C GLN A 102 2.08 -15.95 -1.81
N GLY A 103 2.24 -14.77 -1.21
CA GLY A 103 1.80 -14.47 0.16
C GLY A 103 2.84 -14.77 1.24
N ASN A 104 4.09 -15.12 0.88
CA ASN A 104 5.16 -15.34 1.85
C ASN A 104 5.83 -14.02 2.21
N VAL A 105 6.12 -13.82 3.49
CA VAL A 105 6.91 -12.67 3.96
C VAL A 105 8.36 -12.89 3.55
N VAL A 106 8.82 -12.10 2.58
CA VAL A 106 10.19 -12.18 2.05
C VAL A 106 11.12 -11.32 2.90
N ARG A 107 10.64 -10.15 3.33
CA ARG A 107 11.40 -9.22 4.18
C ARG A 107 10.50 -8.56 5.20
N GLU A 108 11.03 -8.28 6.38
CA GLU A 108 10.36 -7.49 7.41
C GLU A 108 11.38 -6.52 8.02
N ILE A 109 11.04 -5.24 8.04
CA ILE A 109 11.83 -4.20 8.68
C ILE A 109 11.29 -4.03 10.09
N LYS A 110 12.14 -4.30 11.08
CA LYS A 110 11.85 -4.00 12.48
C LYS A 110 11.95 -2.49 12.68
N LEU A 111 10.92 -1.92 13.29
CA LEU A 111 10.81 -0.49 13.52
C LEU A 111 10.62 -0.25 15.01
N GLU A 112 11.49 0.56 15.60
CA GLU A 112 11.32 1.10 16.96
C GLU A 112 11.20 2.61 16.85
N ASP A 113 10.14 3.16 17.46
CA ASP A 113 9.81 4.59 17.44
C ASP A 113 9.71 5.26 16.05
N GLY A 114 9.44 4.48 15.00
CA GLY A 114 9.35 4.97 13.63
C GLY A 114 10.67 5.06 12.89
N LYS A 115 11.72 4.39 13.39
CA LYS A 115 13.02 4.23 12.69
C LYS A 115 13.39 2.75 12.58
N ARG A 116 14.11 2.41 11.51
CA ARG A 116 14.73 1.08 11.33
C ARG A 116 15.72 0.82 12.47
N VAL A 117 15.66 -0.37 13.05
CA VAL A 117 16.54 -0.84 14.15
C VAL A 117 17.48 -1.92 13.68
#